data_AF-A0A832C670-F1
#
_entry.id   AF-A0A832C670-F1
#
_cell.length_a   1.000
_cell.length_b   1.000
_cell.length_c   1.000
_cell.angle_alpha   90.00
_cell.angle_beta   90.00
_cell.angle_gamma   90.00
#
_symmetry.space_group_name_H-M   'P 1'
#
loop_
_entity.id
_entity.type
_entity.pdbx_description
1 polymer ?
#
loop_
_entity_poly.entity_id
_entity_poly.type
_entity_poly.pdbx_seq_one_letter_code
_entity_poly.pdbx_strand_id
1 'polypeptide(L)' 'MDAEMPEEVYMQAKNILPPDGPPGPQGGRPRVPNRTVLAVPWYVLVAGVRWNDVPRAFGGSGRTAHRPLPSWRK' A
#
# COMPACT_ATOMS: atom_id res chain seq x y z
N MET A 1 -5.49 -18.86 -4.50
CA MET A 1 -6.18 -17.73 -3.86
C MET A 1 -5.66 -16.48 -4.51
N ASP A 2 -6.44 -15.92 -5.43
CA ASP A 2 -6.12 -14.66 -6.09
C ASP A 2 -6.39 -13.52 -5.11
N ALA A 3 -5.48 -13.34 -4.15
CA ALA A 3 -5.56 -12.29 -3.14
C ALA A 3 -5.10 -10.91 -3.70
N GLU A 4 -5.21 -10.74 -5.01
CA GLU A 4 -4.98 -9.47 -5.66
C GLU A 4 -6.17 -8.54 -5.37
N MET A 5 -5.86 -7.25 -5.16
CA MET A 5 -6.89 -6.25 -4.91
C MET A 5 -7.59 -5.91 -6.24
N PRO A 6 -8.92 -6.02 -6.33
CA PRO A 6 -9.66 -5.60 -7.52
C PRO A 6 -9.42 -4.12 -7.83
N GLU A 7 -9.25 -3.81 -9.10
CA GLU A 7 -8.95 -2.42 -9.53
C GLU A 7 -10.09 -1.46 -9.18
N GLU A 8 -11.34 -1.93 -9.20
CA GLU A 8 -12.52 -1.16 -8.79
C GLU A 8 -12.43 -0.64 -7.35
N VAL A 9 -11.89 -1.46 -6.43
CA VAL A 9 -11.69 -1.07 -5.02
C VAL A 9 -10.64 0.03 -4.93
N TYR A 10 -9.55 -0.09 -5.69
CA TYR A 10 -8.53 0.94 -5.74
C TYR A 10 -9.09 2.26 -6.30
N MET A 11 -9.86 2.20 -7.38
CA MET A 11 -10.44 3.40 -8.01
C MET A 11 -11.40 4.13 -7.08
N GLN A 12 -12.20 3.41 -6.30
CA GLN A 12 -13.06 4.00 -5.27
C GLN A 12 -12.24 4.68 -4.17
N ALA A 13 -11.19 4.02 -3.68
CA ALA A 13 -10.34 4.54 -2.62
C ALA A 13 -9.45 5.71 -3.08
N LYS A 14 -8.96 5.70 -4.32
CA LYS A 14 -8.03 6.71 -4.86
C LYS A 14 -8.51 8.15 -4.66
N ASN A 15 -9.82 8.40 -4.73
CA ASN A 15 -10.40 9.74 -4.62
C ASN A 15 -10.35 10.31 -3.19
N ILE A 16 -10.24 9.46 -2.18
CA ILE A 16 -10.18 9.87 -0.77
C ILE A 16 -8.74 9.81 -0.22
N LEU A 17 -7.82 9.21 -0.96
CA LEU A 17 -6.43 9.10 -0.53
C LEU A 17 -5.65 10.38 -0.83
N PRO A 18 -4.67 10.74 0.02
CA PRO A 18 -3.72 11.80 -0.30
C PRO A 18 -3.03 11.49 -1.64
N PRO A 19 -2.76 12.48 -2.50
CA PRO A 19 -2.09 12.23 -3.77
C PRO A 19 -0.73 11.56 -3.56
N ASP A 20 -0.35 10.67 -4.49
CA ASP A 20 1.00 10.11 -4.52
C ASP A 20 2.00 11.26 -4.64
N GLY A 21 2.81 11.45 -3.59
CA GLY A 21 3.74 12.56 -3.52
C GLY A 21 4.96 12.35 -4.42
N PRO A 22 5.49 13.40 -5.06
CA PRO A 22 6.74 13.30 -5.81
C PRO A 22 7.90 12.88 -4.88
N PRO A 23 9.01 12.37 -5.44
CA PRO A 23 10.25 12.22 -4.69
C PRO A 23 10.61 13.54 -3.98
N GLY A 24 11.14 13.44 -2.76
CA GLY A 24 11.53 14.63 -2.01
C GLY A 24 12.53 15.50 -2.79
N PRO A 25 12.57 16.81 -2.55
CA PRO A 25 13.40 17.76 -3.32
C PRO A 25 14.91 17.49 -3.26
N GLN A 26 15.38 16.70 -2.27
CA GLN A 26 16.78 16.30 -2.11
C GLN A 26 17.08 14.91 -2.71
N GLY A 27 16.14 14.32 -3.44
CA GLY A 27 16.20 12.91 -3.82
C GLY A 27 15.98 11.98 -2.63
N GLY A 28 16.08 10.66 -2.88
CA GLY A 28 15.88 9.62 -1.87
C GLY A 28 14.99 8.49 -2.39
N ARG A 29 14.73 7.49 -1.53
CA ARG A 29 13.85 6.38 -1.91
C ARG A 29 12.44 6.92 -2.18
N PRO A 30 11.86 6.65 -3.37
CA PRO A 30 10.49 7.05 -3.68
C PRO A 30 9.53 6.55 -2.60
N ARG A 31 8.48 7.34 -2.31
CA ARG A 31 7.41 6.87 -1.43
C ARG A 31 6.78 5.63 -2.05
N VAL A 32 6.31 4.74 -1.18
CA VAL A 32 5.54 3.58 -1.62
C VAL A 32 4.25 4.09 -2.27
N PRO A 33 3.91 3.67 -3.49
CA PRO A 33 2.68 4.11 -4.16
C PRO A 33 1.45 3.75 -3.34
N ASN A 34 0.44 4.62 -3.35
CA ASN A 34 -0.83 4.39 -2.66
C ASN A 34 -1.48 3.05 -3.02
N ARG A 35 -1.37 2.62 -4.28
CA ARG A 35 -1.85 1.31 -4.74
C ARG A 35 -1.23 0.17 -3.94
N THR A 36 0.08 0.20 -3.73
CA THR A 36 0.78 -0.78 -2.89
C THR A 36 0.36 -0.67 -1.42
N VAL A 37 0.21 0.56 -0.90
CA VAL A 37 -0.20 0.81 0.49
C VAL A 37 -1.60 0.23 0.78
N LEU A 38 -2.50 0.22 -0.22
CA LEU A 38 -3.81 -0.43 -0.11
C LEU A 38 -3.78 -1.94 -0.36
N ALA A 39 -3.03 -2.38 -1.37
CA ALA A 39 -2.99 -3.78 -1.79
C ALA A 39 -2.42 -4.70 -0.70
N VAL A 40 -1.47 -4.22 0.10
CA VAL A 40 -0.89 -5.02 1.19
C VAL A 40 -1.91 -5.36 2.31
N PRO A 41 -2.61 -4.37 2.92
CA PRO A 41 -3.67 -4.67 3.87
C PRO A 41 -4.77 -5.54 3.27
N TRP A 42 -5.17 -5.31 2.01
CA TRP A 42 -6.13 -6.18 1.31
C TRP A 42 -5.64 -7.64 1.29
N TYR A 43 -4.41 -7.86 0.84
CA TYR A 43 -3.81 -9.19 0.80
C TYR A 43 -3.74 -9.84 2.19
N VAL A 44 -3.32 -9.09 3.21
CA VAL A 44 -3.28 -9.56 4.61
C VAL A 44 -4.67 -10.01 5.09
N LEU A 45 -5.72 -9.26 4.75
CA LEU A 45 -7.10 -9.57 5.14
C LEU A 45 -7.66 -10.78 4.38
N VAL A 46 -7.42 -10.87 3.07
CA VAL A 46 -7.93 -11.96 2.22
C VAL A 46 -7.17 -13.26 2.43
N ALA A 47 -5.84 -13.20 2.53
CA ALA A 47 -4.99 -14.37 2.73
C ALA A 47 -4.87 -14.80 4.20
N GLY A 48 -5.26 -13.94 5.14
CA GLY A 48 -5.20 -14.23 6.58
C GLY A 48 -3.78 -14.38 7.12
N VAL A 49 -2.79 -13.76 6.48
CA VAL A 49 -1.37 -13.87 6.83
C VAL A 49 -0.90 -12.71 7.72
N ARG A 50 0.26 -12.85 8.35
CA ARG A 50 0.85 -11.73 9.10
C ARG A 50 1.47 -10.73 8.12
N TRP A 51 1.61 -9.47 8.54
CA TRP A 51 2.30 -8.43 7.78
C TRP A 51 3.73 -8.78 7.33
N ASN A 52 4.41 -9.66 8.08
CA ASN A 52 5.76 -10.12 7.77
C ASN A 52 5.80 -11.21 6.68
N ASP A 53 4.67 -11.88 6.45
CA ASP A 53 4.52 -12.98 5.50
C ASP A 53 4.03 -12.48 4.12
N VAL A 54 3.83 -11.16 3.98
CA VAL A 54 3.45 -10.54 2.71
C VAL A 54 4.57 -10.73 1.68
N PRO A 55 4.26 -11.21 0.46
CA PRO A 55 5.24 -11.38 -0.60
C PRO A 55 6.02 -10.10 -0.90
N ARG A 56 7.33 -10.22 -1.15
CA ARG A 56 8.16 -9.07 -1.54
C ARG A 56 7.77 -8.46 -2.89
N ALA A 57 7.00 -9.19 -3.70
CA ALA A 57 6.47 -8.74 -5.00
C ALA A 57 5.65 -7.43 -4.90
N PHE A 58 5.11 -7.10 -3.73
CA PHE A 58 4.42 -5.83 -3.48
C PHE A 58 5.35 -4.59 -3.42
N GLY A 59 6.66 -4.72 -3.70
CA GLY A 59 7.59 -3.56 -3.73
C GLY A 59 8.23 -3.24 -2.37
N GLY A 60 8.16 -4.15 -1.41
CA GLY A 60 8.78 -4.04 -0.10
C GLY A 60 8.25 -5.05 0.91
N SER A 61 8.67 -4.93 2.17
CA SER A 61 8.04 -5.66 3.27
C SER A 61 6.63 -5.12 3.51
N GLY A 62 5.69 -5.97 3.96
CA GLY A 62 4.34 -5.48 4.34
C GLY A 62 4.39 -4.36 5.39
N ARG A 63 5.44 -4.36 6.23
CA ARG A 63 5.72 -3.29 7.20
C ARG A 63 6.05 -1.94 6.56
N THR A 64 6.62 -1.92 5.36
CA THR A 64 6.90 -0.68 4.61
C THR A 64 5.58 -0.06 4.10
N ALA A 65 4.64 -0.89 3.65
CA ALA A 65 3.32 -0.46 3.22
C ALA A 65 2.42 -0.01 4.38
N HIS A 66 2.65 -0.51 5.61
CA HIS A 66 1.91 -0.04 6.79
C HIS A 66 2.26 1.39 7.23
N ARG A 67 3.50 1.85 6.97
CA ARG A 67 4.01 3.15 7.48
C ARG A 67 3.18 4.37 7.09
N PRO A 68 2.61 4.48 5.87
CA PRO A 68 1.81 5.64 5.49
C PRO A 68 0.41 5.66 6.12
N LEU A 69 -0.15 4.52 6.51
CA LEU A 69 -1.55 4.42 6.98
C LEU A 69 -1.87 5.36 8.16
N PRO A 70 -1.04 5.51 9.21
CA PRO A 70 -1.33 6.47 10.28
C PRO A 70 -1.40 7.92 9.81
N SER A 71 -0.69 8.28 8.74
CA SER A 71 -0.74 9.63 8.18
C SER A 71 -2.03 9.92 7.41
N TRP A 72 -2.76 8.88 7.01
CA TRP A 72 -4.05 9.01 6.29
C TRP A 72 -5.25 9.17 7.21
N ARG A 73 -5.10 8.93 8.52
CA ARG A 73 -6.20 8.94 9.50
C ARG A 73 -6.47 10.33 10.09
N LYS A 74 -6.07 11.40 9.39
CA LYS A 74 -6.22 12.78 9.85
C LYS A 74 -7.45 13.45 9.29
#